data_AF-A0A819J2Y3-F1
#
_entry.id   AF-A0A819J2Y3-F1
#
_cell.length_a   1.000
_cell.length_b   1.000
_cell.length_c   1.000
_cell.angle_alpha   90.00
_cell.angle_beta   90.00
_cell.angle_gamma   90.00
#
_symmetry.space_group_name_H-M   'P 1'
#
loop_
_entity.id
_entity.type
_entity.pdbx_description
1 polymer ?
#
loop_
_entity_poly.entity_id
_entity_poly.type
_entity_poly.pdbx_seq_one_letter_code
_entity_poly.pdbx_strand_id
1 'polypeptide(L)'
;MVFDILWALSFNSSIQQQLQSNQPFMMKLAQIERDSSDESMRKIVNGILWNLNSNHGEYAALENRDDTAFDIMISYSHKDEQICKQLYDELIRAGYRVWIDFDQMHGNVMDAMAQAI
;
A
#
# COMPACT_ATOMS: atom_id res chain seq x y z
N MET A 1 -9.51 -21.77 -7.28
CA MET A 1 -10.89 -21.25 -7.27
C MET A 1 -11.40 -20.87 -5.89
N VAL A 2 -11.46 -21.78 -4.90
CA VAL A 2 -12.03 -21.42 -3.56
C VAL A 2 -11.18 -20.38 -2.82
N PHE A 3 -9.85 -20.54 -2.80
CA PHE A 3 -8.96 -19.57 -2.15
C PHE A 3 -8.89 -18.23 -2.88
N ASP A 4 -9.11 -18.19 -4.19
CA ASP A 4 -9.15 -16.94 -4.96
C ASP A 4 -10.38 -16.09 -4.62
N ILE A 5 -11.51 -16.76 -4.36
CA ILE A 5 -12.71 -16.08 -3.86
C ILE A 5 -12.46 -15.54 -2.45
N LEU A 6 -11.85 -16.35 -1.56
CA LEU A 6 -11.50 -15.89 -0.22
C LEU A 6 -10.50 -14.73 -0.24
N TRP A 7 -9.54 -14.76 -1.17
CA TRP A 7 -8.63 -13.64 -1.45
C TRP A 7 -9.40 -12.37 -1.79
N ALA A 8 -10.27 -12.43 -2.79
CA ALA A 8 -11.06 -11.27 -3.21
C ALA A 8 -11.94 -10.72 -2.06
N LEU A 9 -12.57 -11.61 -1.29
CA LEU A 9 -13.41 -11.24 -0.15
C LEU A 9 -12.61 -10.65 1.02
N SER A 10 -11.34 -11.03 1.19
CA SER A 10 -10.48 -10.53 2.27
C SER A 10 -10.18 -9.04 2.19
N PHE A 11 -10.45 -8.37 1.06
CA PHE A 11 -10.33 -6.91 0.92
C PHE A 11 -11.57 -6.14 1.39
N ASN A 12 -12.70 -6.81 1.65
CA ASN A 12 -13.91 -6.15 2.09
C ASN A 12 -13.98 -6.05 3.61
N SER A 13 -13.98 -4.83 4.15
CA SER A 13 -13.91 -4.58 5.60
C SER A 13 -15.05 -5.21 6.41
N SER A 14 -16.27 -5.30 5.86
CA SER A 14 -17.40 -5.93 6.57
C SER A 14 -17.24 -7.45 6.65
N ILE A 15 -16.64 -8.04 5.62
CA ILE A 15 -16.37 -9.48 5.54
C ILE A 15 -15.14 -9.84 6.37
N GLN A 16 -14.12 -8.98 6.41
CA GLN A 16 -12.94 -9.15 7.27
C GLN A 16 -13.35 -9.41 8.72
N GLN A 17 -14.23 -8.57 9.28
CA GLN A 17 -14.72 -8.73 10.66
C GLN A 17 -15.41 -10.08 10.88
N GLN A 18 -16.25 -10.52 9.92
CA GLN A 18 -16.92 -11.81 10.01
C GLN A 18 -15.92 -12.98 9.92
N LEU A 19 -14.95 -12.90 9.01
CA LEU A 19 -13.93 -13.94 8.85
C LEU A 19 -12.99 -14.02 10.07
N GLN A 20 -12.56 -12.88 10.61
CA GLN A 20 -11.75 -12.79 11.84
C GLN A 20 -12.48 -13.36 13.05
N SER A 21 -13.80 -13.15 13.15
CA SER A 21 -14.60 -13.69 14.26
C SER A 21 -14.66 -15.23 14.25
N ASN A 22 -14.40 -15.86 13.11
CA ASN A 22 -14.41 -17.31 12.96
C ASN A 22 -13.05 -17.93 13.31
N GLN A 23 -12.83 -18.18 14.60
CA GLN A 23 -11.57 -18.76 15.11
C GLN A 23 -11.19 -20.10 14.46
N PRO A 24 -12.10 -21.08 14.26
CA PRO A 24 -11.78 -22.31 13.55
C PRO A 24 -11.25 -22.08 12.13
N PHE A 25 -11.83 -21.13 11.41
CA PHE A 25 -11.38 -20.75 10.07
C PHE A 25 -9.96 -20.16 10.10
N MET A 26 -9.71 -19.21 11.01
CA MET A 26 -8.39 -18.58 11.15
C MET A 26 -7.29 -19.58 11.50
N MET A 27 -7.56 -20.50 12.43
CA MET A 27 -6.62 -21.58 12.77
C MET A 27 -6.33 -22.47 11.57
N LYS A 28 -7.34 -22.79 10.75
CA LYS A 28 -7.17 -23.62 9.56
C LYS A 28 -6.34 -22.92 8.48
N LEU A 29 -6.51 -21.62 8.28
CA LEU A 29 -5.65 -20.83 7.38
C LEU A 29 -4.19 -20.84 7.86
N ALA A 30 -3.95 -20.59 9.14
CA ALA A 30 -2.60 -20.62 9.71
C ALA A 30 -1.96 -22.01 9.61
N GLN A 31 -2.75 -23.08 9.72
CA GLN A 31 -2.27 -24.43 9.51
C GLN A 31 -1.88 -24.68 8.05
N ILE A 32 -2.73 -24.27 7.10
CA ILE A 32 -2.45 -24.46 5.66
C ILE A 32 -1.20 -23.67 5.23
N GLU A 33 -1.00 -22.47 5.77
CA GLU A 33 0.20 -21.68 5.49
C GLU A 33 1.50 -22.43 5.85
N ARG A 34 1.49 -23.14 6.98
CA ARG A 34 2.65 -23.89 7.50
C ARG A 34 2.84 -25.25 6.84
N ASP A 35 1.74 -25.98 6.66
CA ASP A 35 1.79 -27.41 6.33
C ASP A 35 1.64 -27.68 4.82
N SER A 36 1.24 -26.69 4.01
CA SER A 36 1.02 -26.90 2.58
C SER A 36 2.34 -27.02 1.80
N SER A 37 2.45 -28.07 0.99
CA SER A 37 3.55 -28.24 0.04
C SER A 37 3.38 -27.43 -1.24
N ASP A 38 2.18 -26.91 -1.50
CA ASP A 38 1.86 -26.08 -2.66
C ASP A 38 2.24 -24.61 -2.39
N GLU A 39 3.27 -24.14 -3.07
CA GLU A 39 3.77 -22.77 -2.96
C GLU A 39 2.72 -21.72 -3.36
N SER A 40 1.91 -22.02 -4.39
CA SER A 40 0.87 -21.09 -4.87
C SER A 40 -0.22 -20.94 -3.82
N MET A 41 -0.65 -22.07 -3.24
CA MET A 41 -1.62 -22.07 -2.14
C MET A 41 -1.08 -21.34 -0.92
N ARG A 42 0.18 -21.57 -0.53
CA ARG A 42 0.82 -20.86 0.58
C ARG A 42 0.82 -19.35 0.37
N LYS A 43 1.16 -18.87 -0.82
CA LYS A 43 1.16 -17.43 -1.15
C LYS A 43 -0.23 -16.82 -1.00
N ILE A 44 -1.26 -17.47 -1.54
CA ILE A 44 -2.64 -16.98 -1.45
C ILE A 44 -3.09 -16.93 0.02
N VAL A 45 -2.86 -18.01 0.78
CA VAL A 45 -3.24 -18.08 2.19
C VAL A 45 -2.48 -17.06 3.04
N ASN A 46 -1.19 -16.88 2.80
CA ASN A 46 -0.37 -15.90 3.50
C ASN A 46 -0.94 -14.48 3.33
N GLY A 47 -1.27 -14.07 2.10
CA GLY A 47 -1.81 -12.72 1.95
C GLY A 47 -3.30 -12.60 2.36
N ILE A 48 -4.11 -13.67 2.37
CA ILE A 48 -5.42 -13.66 3.05
C ILE A 48 -5.20 -13.35 4.54
N LEU A 49 -4.25 -14.04 5.18
CA LEU A 49 -3.92 -13.79 6.59
C LEU A 49 -3.39 -12.36 6.79
N TRP A 50 -2.57 -11.84 5.87
CA TRP A 50 -2.10 -10.46 5.93
C TRP A 50 -3.26 -9.46 5.85
N ASN A 51 -4.18 -9.63 4.91
CA ASN A 51 -5.37 -8.78 4.79
C ASN A 51 -6.28 -8.86 6.02
N LEU A 52 -6.44 -10.05 6.60
CA LEU A 52 -7.27 -10.28 7.79
C LEU A 52 -6.59 -9.87 9.10
N ASN A 53 -5.27 -9.76 9.18
CA ASN A 53 -4.57 -9.33 10.40
C ASN A 53 -4.20 -7.85 10.39
N SER A 54 -4.22 -7.22 9.22
CA SER A 54 -3.79 -5.83 9.10
C SER A 54 -4.93 -4.90 9.48
N ASN A 55 -4.81 -4.31 10.68
CA ASN A 55 -5.55 -3.12 11.08
C ASN A 55 -5.02 -1.89 10.32
N HIS A 56 -5.14 -1.88 8.99
CA HIS A 56 -4.68 -0.79 8.13
C HIS A 56 -5.34 0.57 8.44
N GLY A 57 -6.41 0.58 9.26
CA GLY A 57 -7.05 1.80 9.74
C GLY A 57 -6.36 2.49 10.92
N GLU A 58 -5.42 1.84 11.62
CA GLU A 58 -4.81 2.41 12.85
C GLU A 58 -3.46 3.08 12.61
N TYR A 59 -2.73 2.72 11.54
CA TYR A 59 -1.46 3.40 11.19
C TYR A 59 -1.65 4.86 10.78
N ALA A 60 -2.87 5.27 10.42
CA ALA A 60 -3.14 6.66 10.10
C ALA A 60 -3.29 7.55 11.35
N ALA A 61 -3.59 6.99 12.52
CA ALA A 61 -4.15 7.75 13.64
C ALA A 61 -3.24 7.92 14.88
N LEU A 62 -2.11 7.21 15.00
CA LEU A 62 -1.43 7.11 16.30
C LEU A 62 0.08 7.34 16.35
N GLU A 63 0.77 7.64 15.27
CA GLU A 63 2.16 8.08 15.38
C GLU A 63 2.23 9.59 15.25
N ASN A 64 2.81 10.23 16.27
CA ASN A 64 3.26 11.61 16.29
C ASN A 64 3.96 11.93 14.96
N ARG A 65 3.20 12.44 13.98
CA ARG A 65 3.72 12.71 12.65
C ARG A 65 4.65 13.90 12.80
N ASP A 66 5.95 13.64 12.79
CA ASP A 66 6.91 14.65 12.34
C ASP A 66 6.33 15.26 11.07
N ASP A 67 6.22 16.59 11.05
CA ASP A 67 5.64 17.39 9.96
C ASP A 67 6.34 17.16 8.61
N THR A 68 7.45 16.41 8.62
CA THR A 68 8.31 16.10 7.48
C THR A 68 8.13 14.70 6.90
N ALA A 69 7.31 13.83 7.50
CA ALA A 69 7.13 12.46 6.98
C ALA A 69 6.12 12.44 5.82
N PHE A 70 6.46 11.78 4.70
CA PHE A 70 5.53 11.51 3.61
C PHE A 70 4.97 10.08 3.75
N ASP A 71 3.72 9.89 3.37
CA ASP A 71 3.06 8.58 3.38
C ASP A 71 3.41 7.78 2.10
N ILE A 72 3.63 8.48 0.98
CA ILE A 72 3.87 7.89 -0.35
C ILE A 72 4.92 8.71 -1.10
N MET A 73 5.86 8.03 -1.79
CA MET A 73 6.80 8.63 -2.74
C MET A 73 6.51 8.12 -4.16
N ILE A 74 6.39 9.03 -5.14
CA ILE A 74 6.19 8.71 -6.56
C ILE A 74 7.43 9.14 -7.35
N SER A 75 8.18 8.16 -7.85
CA SER A 75 9.23 8.35 -8.86
C SER A 75 8.71 7.81 -10.20
N TYR A 76 8.87 8.58 -11.28
CA TYR A 76 8.29 8.25 -12.59
C TYR A 76 9.24 8.60 -13.74
N SER A 77 9.02 7.97 -14.91
CA SER A 77 9.72 8.34 -16.15
C SER A 77 8.91 9.38 -16.93
N HIS A 78 9.52 10.26 -17.72
CA HIS A 78 8.78 11.28 -18.49
C HIS A 78 7.58 10.74 -19.30
N LYS A 79 7.63 9.48 -19.75
CA LYS A 79 6.53 8.85 -20.49
C LYS A 79 5.24 8.71 -19.68
N ASP A 80 5.37 8.66 -18.35
CA ASP A 80 4.28 8.40 -17.41
C ASP A 80 3.90 9.67 -16.62
N GLU A 81 4.43 10.84 -16.98
CA GLU A 81 4.22 12.10 -16.26
C GLU A 81 2.73 12.42 -16.07
N GLN A 82 1.93 12.27 -17.12
CA GLN A 82 0.52 12.63 -17.08
C GLN A 82 -0.28 11.73 -16.13
N ILE A 83 0.01 10.41 -16.12
CA ILE A 83 -0.70 9.47 -15.25
C ILE A 83 -0.22 9.60 -13.80
N CYS A 84 1.07 9.87 -13.57
CA CYS A 84 1.60 10.11 -12.23
C CYS A 84 1.08 11.41 -11.61
N LYS A 85 0.85 12.46 -12.42
CA LYS A 85 0.16 13.68 -11.99
C LYS A 85 -1.29 13.41 -11.56
N GLN A 86 -2.04 12.66 -12.36
CA GLN A 86 -3.41 12.26 -11.99
C GLN A 86 -3.44 11.44 -10.70
N LEU A 87 -2.51 10.49 -10.55
CA LEU A 87 -2.39 9.67 -9.35
C LEU A 87 -2.06 10.53 -8.12
N TYR A 88 -1.14 11.49 -8.26
CA TYR A 88 -0.82 12.44 -7.21
C TYR A 88 -2.07 13.21 -6.75
N ASP A 89 -2.84 13.78 -7.68
CA ASP A 89 -4.04 14.56 -7.35
C ASP A 89 -5.09 13.73 -6.60
N GLU A 90 -5.31 12.48 -7.01
CA GLU A 90 -6.25 11.57 -6.33
C GLU A 90 -5.75 11.18 -4.94
N LEU A 91 -4.45 10.92 -4.76
CA LEU A 91 -3.88 10.57 -3.47
C LEU A 91 -3.90 11.74 -2.48
N ILE A 92 -3.60 12.97 -2.94
CA ILE A 92 -3.76 14.19 -2.13
C ILE A 92 -5.23 14.39 -1.76
N ARG A 93 -6.17 14.19 -2.69
CA ARG A 93 -7.62 14.30 -2.42
C ARG A 93 -8.08 13.26 -1.39
N ALA A 94 -7.49 12.08 -1.40
CA ALA A 94 -7.74 11.03 -0.41
C ALA A 94 -7.07 11.29 0.96
N GLY A 95 -6.28 12.37 1.11
CA GLY A 95 -5.69 12.80 2.36
C GLY A 95 -4.30 12.21 2.66
N TYR A 96 -3.64 11.60 1.68
CA TYR A 96 -2.26 11.13 1.83
C TYR A 96 -1.26 12.26 1.63
N ARG A 97 -0.16 12.25 2.39
CA ARG A 97 0.98 13.13 2.15
C ARG A 97 1.89 12.49 1.11
N VAL A 98 1.90 13.04 -0.10
CA VAL A 98 2.64 12.45 -1.22
C VAL A 98 3.83 13.35 -1.59
N TRP A 99 5.01 12.74 -1.68
CA TRP A 99 6.15 13.34 -2.37
C TRP A 99 6.22 12.79 -3.78
N ILE A 100 6.27 13.66 -4.78
CA ILE A 100 6.40 13.26 -6.18
C ILE A 100 7.56 14.02 -6.80
N ASP A 101 8.38 13.28 -7.55
CA ASP A 101 9.51 13.83 -8.28
C ASP A 101 9.00 14.50 -9.57
N PHE A 102 8.41 15.69 -9.42
CA PHE A 102 8.08 16.57 -10.56
C PHE A 102 9.39 17.08 -11.15
N ASP A 103 10.05 16.24 -11.93
CA ASP A 103 11.39 16.47 -12.46
C ASP A 103 11.70 17.96 -12.73
N GLN A 104 12.78 18.42 -12.10
CA GLN A 104 13.39 19.75 -12.16
C GLN A 104 13.90 20.08 -13.57
N MET A 105 13.02 20.12 -14.57
CA MET A 105 13.38 20.39 -15.97
C MET A 105 12.79 21.69 -16.51
N HIS A 106 12.62 22.73 -15.67
CA HIS A 106 12.30 24.09 -16.13
C HIS A 106 13.04 25.23 -15.39
N GLY A 107 14.14 24.94 -14.69
CA GLY A 107 14.93 25.96 -13.97
C GLY A 107 16.40 25.95 -14.39
N ASN A 108 16.86 27.08 -14.91
CA ASN A 108 18.21 27.38 -15.40
C ASN A 108 19.33 26.82 -14.51
N VAL A 109 20.01 25.75 -14.96
CA VAL A 109 21.19 25.15 -14.28
C VAL A 109 22.28 26.19 -13.98
N MET A 110 22.30 27.32 -14.69
CA MET A 110 23.23 28.42 -14.45
C MET A 110 22.95 29.21 -13.15
N ASP A 111 21.71 29.38 -12.71
CA ASP A 111 21.39 30.21 -11.53
C ASP A 111 21.75 29.50 -10.22
N ALA A 112 21.65 28.17 -10.20
CA ALA A 112 22.10 27.36 -9.06
C ALA A 112 23.63 27.36 -8.90
N MET A 113 24.40 27.56 -9.99
CA MET A 113 25.86 27.75 -9.93
C MET A 113 26.26 29.19 -9.53
N ALA A 114 25.44 30.19 -9.85
CA ALA A 114 25.72 31.59 -9.53
C ALA A 114 25.58 31.92 -8.03
N GLN A 115 24.80 31.15 -7.27
CA GLN A 115 24.66 31.32 -5.81
C GLN A 115 25.67 30.50 -4.99
N ALA A 116 26.52 29.70 -5.65
CA ALA A 116 27.53 28.87 -5.00
C ALA A 116 28.92 29.52 -4.94
N ILE A 117 29.02 30.82 -5.20
CA ILE A 117 30.24 31.64 -5.06
C ILE A 117 29.96 32.88 -4.22
#